data_AF-A0A023GAT4-F1
#
_entry.id   AF-A0A023GAT4-F1
#
_cell.length_a   1.000
_cell.length_b   1.000
_cell.length_c   1.000
_cell.angle_alpha   90.00
_cell.angle_beta   90.00
_cell.angle_gamma   90.00
#
_symmetry.space_group_name_H-M   'P 1'
#
loop_
_entity.id
_entity.type
_entity.pdbx_description
1 polymer ?
#
loop_
_entity_poly.entity_id
_entity_poly.type
_entity_poly.pdbx_seq_one_letter_code
_entity_poly.pdbx_strand_id
1 'polypeptide(L)'
;TVTRAPTRFGYIHHNTAGARGDHTARSSLPPVSTTCCGREPVDVVTGHLAFSGGHYKPGKQQKRHLTTAMAANPLGESVLDFSVSLYKQLVVQKGHSGNVFYSPFSISAALSMALAGARANTAKELSTVLQVDATKIHGHYSSFFSKLASYAEHVKLHVANRMYSEQTFPILENYLSVLRDSYGATIESVDFRNHYENVRQQVNAWVEKSTESKIKDLLPIGSVDALTTLILVNAIYFKGSWMSPFDPDCTYPSDFHLDSKHKKEVDMMYKKKAYKMSTSD
;
A
#
# COMPACT_ATOMS: atom_id res chain seq x y z
N THR A 1 -3.46 1.63 -12.80
CA THR A 1 -4.62 0.74 -12.64
C THR A 1 -5.39 1.14 -11.40
N VAL A 2 -6.57 1.77 -11.54
CA VAL A 2 -7.43 2.14 -10.41
C VAL A 2 -8.40 0.98 -10.18
N THR A 3 -8.02 0.02 -9.34
CA THR A 3 -8.97 -0.97 -8.83
C THR A 3 -9.59 -0.44 -7.54
N ARG A 4 -10.93 -0.42 -7.52
CA ARG A 4 -11.72 -0.03 -6.36
C ARG A 4 -11.61 -1.15 -5.32
N ALA A 5 -10.65 -1.06 -4.41
CA ALA A 5 -10.64 -1.90 -3.22
C ALA A 5 -11.88 -1.56 -2.36
N PRO A 6 -12.61 -2.53 -1.81
CA PRO A 6 -13.61 -2.26 -0.78
C PRO A 6 -12.88 -1.74 0.46
N THR A 7 -12.82 -0.41 0.61
CA THR A 7 -12.29 0.21 1.82
C THR A 7 -13.30 0.01 2.94
N ARG A 8 -13.01 -0.91 3.87
CA ARG A 8 -13.72 -0.97 5.15
C ARG A 8 -13.02 0.00 6.10
N PHE A 9 -13.77 0.95 6.64
CA PHE A 9 -13.28 1.90 7.62
C PHE A 9 -13.34 1.24 9.00
N GLY A 10 -12.31 1.44 9.81
CA GLY A 10 -12.24 0.90 11.17
C GLY A 10 -11.89 2.00 12.14
N TYR A 11 -12.55 2.00 13.30
CA TYR A 11 -12.26 2.90 14.41
C TYR A 11 -11.67 2.08 15.56
N ILE A 12 -10.46 2.43 15.98
CA ILE A 12 -9.78 1.81 17.11
C ILE A 12 -9.87 2.80 18.27
N HIS A 13 -10.57 2.40 19.33
CA HIS A 13 -10.64 3.20 20.55
C HIS A 13 -9.50 2.82 21.50
N HIS A 14 -8.82 3.83 22.04
CA HIS A 14 -7.67 3.67 22.93
C HIS A 14 -8.07 3.93 24.39
N ASN A 15 -7.28 3.39 25.32
CA ASN A 15 -7.37 3.77 26.72
C ASN A 15 -6.17 4.66 27.02
N THR A 16 -6.40 5.97 27.04
CA THR A 16 -5.46 6.96 27.57
C THR A 16 -5.97 7.37 28.95
N ALA A 17 -5.25 6.98 30.00
CA ALA A 17 -5.38 7.64 31.28
C ALA A 17 -4.71 9.02 31.16
N GLY A 18 -5.49 10.05 30.89
CA GLY A 18 -5.03 11.44 30.75
C GLY A 18 -6.21 12.40 30.84
N ALA A 19 -6.15 13.35 31.77
CA ALA A 19 -7.30 14.07 32.31
C ALA A 19 -7.75 15.33 31.53
N ARG A 20 -9.10 15.49 31.49
CA ARG A 20 -9.97 16.69 31.42
C ARG A 20 -9.97 17.65 30.22
N GLY A 21 -11.22 17.96 29.83
CA GLY A 21 -11.73 19.22 29.30
C GLY A 21 -13.21 19.08 28.91
N ASP A 22 -14.12 19.67 29.69
CA ASP A 22 -15.58 19.44 29.67
C ASP A 22 -16.34 20.62 29.01
N HIS A 23 -17.43 20.35 28.28
CA HIS A 23 -18.50 21.31 28.00
C HIS A 23 -19.84 20.60 27.77
N THR A 24 -20.84 21.02 28.54
CA THR A 24 -22.18 20.46 28.70
C THR A 24 -23.19 20.89 27.61
N ALA A 25 -24.03 19.96 27.15
CA ALA A 25 -25.43 20.24 26.77
C ALA A 25 -26.26 18.95 26.78
N ARG A 26 -27.45 19.00 27.41
CA ARG A 26 -28.37 17.89 27.67
C ARG A 26 -29.44 17.83 26.56
N SER A 27 -29.69 16.68 25.95
CA SER A 27 -30.98 16.39 25.30
C SER A 27 -31.39 14.93 25.54
N SER A 28 -32.68 14.74 25.78
CA SER A 28 -33.36 13.52 26.20
C SER A 28 -34.05 12.82 25.02
N LEU A 29 -33.98 11.48 24.93
CA LEU A 29 -34.96 10.50 24.36
C LEU A 29 -34.38 9.04 24.42
N PRO A 30 -35.18 7.95 24.23
CA PRO A 30 -35.32 6.79 25.15
C PRO A 30 -34.45 5.55 24.78
N PRO A 31 -34.45 4.45 25.58
CA PRO A 31 -33.37 3.47 25.57
C PRO A 31 -33.55 2.39 24.49
N VAL A 32 -32.44 2.05 23.82
CA VAL A 32 -32.32 0.83 23.01
C VAL A 32 -31.30 -0.09 23.68
N SER A 33 -31.70 -1.35 23.85
CA SER A 33 -31.02 -2.45 24.52
C SER A 33 -29.49 -2.44 24.34
N THR A 34 -28.77 -2.27 25.44
CA THR A 34 -27.30 -2.25 25.49
C THR A 34 -26.80 -3.55 26.10
N THR A 35 -26.70 -4.60 25.30
CA THR A 35 -26.03 -5.85 25.71
C THR A 35 -25.25 -6.39 24.52
N CYS A 36 -24.06 -5.84 24.28
CA CYS A 36 -23.01 -6.51 23.49
C CYS A 36 -21.60 -5.95 23.76
N CYS A 37 -21.44 -4.73 24.30
CA CYS A 37 -20.15 -4.21 24.73
C CYS A 37 -20.32 -3.44 26.03
N GLY A 38 -19.69 -3.89 27.11
CA GLY A 38 -19.76 -3.28 28.43
C GLY A 38 -19.50 -1.77 28.37
N ARG A 39 -20.57 -0.99 28.48
CA ARG A 39 -20.53 0.42 28.89
C ARG A 39 -21.12 0.44 30.30
N GLU A 40 -20.26 0.56 31.31
CA GLU A 40 -20.73 0.98 32.63
C GLU A 40 -21.05 2.49 32.60
N PRO A 41 -22.17 2.93 33.19
CA PRO A 41 -22.39 4.34 33.48
C PRO A 41 -21.55 4.74 34.70
N VAL A 42 -20.80 5.85 34.60
CA VAL A 42 -19.92 6.33 35.67
C VAL A 42 -20.72 7.20 36.64
N ASP A 43 -20.90 6.74 37.88
CA ASP A 43 -21.41 7.54 39.00
C ASP A 43 -20.28 8.39 39.62
N VAL A 44 -20.57 9.66 39.88
CA VAL A 44 -19.65 10.64 40.49
C VAL A 44 -19.66 10.48 42.01
N VAL A 45 -18.56 10.03 42.59
CA VAL A 45 -18.29 10.18 44.04
C VAL A 45 -17.31 11.34 44.24
N THR A 46 -17.79 12.37 44.91
CA THR A 46 -17.06 13.59 45.26
C THR A 46 -16.07 13.31 46.39
N GLY A 47 -14.77 13.54 46.16
CA GLY A 47 -13.73 13.51 47.20
C GLY A 47 -12.72 14.64 46.99
N HIS A 48 -12.72 15.61 47.91
CA HIS A 48 -11.70 16.66 48.02
C HIS A 48 -10.41 16.07 48.58
N LEU A 49 -9.24 16.45 48.04
CA LEU A 49 -7.96 16.39 48.76
C LEU A 49 -6.95 17.40 48.15
N ALA A 50 -6.19 18.04 49.03
CA ALA A 50 -5.43 19.27 48.85
C ALA A 50 -4.05 19.10 48.16
N PHE A 51 -3.54 20.20 47.58
CA PHE A 51 -2.22 20.29 46.94
C PHE A 51 -1.13 20.71 47.94
N SER A 52 0.07 20.11 47.85
CA SER A 52 1.33 20.74 48.28
C SER A 52 2.31 20.82 47.10
N GLY A 53 2.85 22.02 46.87
CA GLY A 53 3.76 22.31 45.75
C GLY A 53 5.15 21.71 45.91
N GLY A 54 5.73 21.31 44.77
CA GLY A 54 7.13 20.90 44.66
C GLY A 54 7.72 21.42 43.35
N HIS A 55 8.82 22.16 43.45
CA HIS A 55 9.56 22.77 42.34
C HIS A 55 10.20 21.72 41.41
N TYR A 56 10.01 21.87 40.10
CA TYR A 56 10.68 21.08 39.06
C TYR A 56 12.03 21.72 38.67
N LYS A 57 13.12 20.95 38.72
CA LYS A 57 14.42 21.29 38.11
C LYS A 57 14.63 20.43 36.85
N PRO A 58 15.01 21.00 35.69
CA PRO A 58 15.19 20.21 34.48
C PRO A 58 16.49 19.40 34.53
N GLY A 59 16.37 18.08 34.38
CA GLY A 59 17.49 17.15 34.24
C GLY A 59 18.14 17.22 32.85
N LYS A 60 19.45 17.00 32.81
CA LYS A 60 20.30 17.08 31.61
C LYS A 60 19.79 16.17 30.47
N GLN A 61 19.70 16.72 29.26
CA GLN A 61 19.42 15.97 28.04
C GLN A 61 20.51 14.92 27.81
N GLN A 62 20.17 13.65 28.02
CA GLN A 62 20.96 12.54 27.54
C GLN A 62 20.48 12.22 26.12
N LYS A 63 21.22 12.71 25.12
CA LYS A 63 21.10 12.26 23.72
C LYS A 63 21.33 10.75 23.69
N ARG A 64 20.24 9.98 23.78
CA ARG A 64 20.25 8.57 23.40
C ARG A 64 20.42 8.54 21.89
N HIS A 65 21.66 8.33 21.46
CA HIS A 65 21.99 7.88 20.12
C HIS A 65 21.13 6.65 19.81
N LEU A 66 20.10 6.83 18.98
CA LEU A 66 19.29 5.75 18.44
C LEU A 66 20.06 5.09 17.27
N THR A 67 21.29 4.64 17.52
CA THR A 67 22.08 3.90 16.53
C THR A 67 21.76 2.41 16.70
N THR A 68 20.52 2.03 16.47
CA THR A 68 20.26 0.69 15.93
C THR A 68 20.49 0.86 14.44
N ALA A 69 21.64 0.40 13.94
CA ALA A 69 21.82 0.22 12.51
C ALA A 69 20.69 -0.71 12.04
N MET A 70 19.61 -0.14 11.49
CA MET A 70 18.70 -0.92 10.68
C MET A 70 19.58 -1.55 9.60
N ALA A 71 19.53 -2.87 9.47
CA ALA A 71 20.17 -3.52 8.34
C ALA A 71 19.73 -2.76 7.08
N ALA A 72 20.70 -2.24 6.31
CA ALA A 72 20.40 -1.40 5.16
C ALA A 72 19.36 -2.11 4.29
N ASN A 73 18.21 -1.45 4.07
CA ASN A 73 17.17 -1.92 3.15
C ASN A 73 17.16 -0.99 1.94
N PRO A 74 18.19 -1.07 1.07
CA PRO A 74 18.35 -0.14 -0.04
C PRO A 74 17.17 -0.20 -1.02
N LEU A 75 16.53 -1.37 -1.17
CA LEU A 75 15.30 -1.48 -1.96
C LEU A 75 14.15 -0.71 -1.33
N GLY A 76 13.97 -0.87 -0.01
CA GLY A 76 12.90 -0.19 0.73
C GLY A 76 13.01 1.32 0.69
N GLU A 77 14.23 1.86 0.81
CA GLU A 77 14.52 3.30 0.71
C GLU A 77 14.19 3.83 -0.69
N SER A 78 14.73 3.22 -1.76
CA SER A 78 14.43 3.65 -3.13
C SER A 78 12.94 3.55 -3.48
N VAL A 79 12.27 2.47 -3.07
CA VAL A 79 10.81 2.32 -3.31
C VAL A 79 10.00 3.35 -2.53
N LEU A 80 10.43 3.72 -1.32
CA LEU A 80 9.79 4.78 -0.52
C LEU A 80 9.91 6.15 -1.20
N ASP A 81 11.11 6.52 -1.64
CA ASP A 81 11.35 7.82 -2.28
C ASP A 81 10.61 7.94 -3.62
N PHE A 82 10.63 6.86 -4.41
CA PHE A 82 9.81 6.73 -5.62
C PHE A 82 8.32 6.83 -5.29
N SER A 83 7.84 6.14 -4.26
CA SER A 83 6.43 6.15 -3.83
C SER A 83 5.95 7.55 -3.49
N VAL A 84 6.72 8.29 -2.69
CA VAL A 84 6.37 9.65 -2.27
C VAL A 84 6.36 10.60 -3.47
N SER A 85 7.35 10.46 -4.37
CA SER A 85 7.43 11.27 -5.59
C SER A 85 6.25 11.01 -6.53
N LEU A 86 5.90 9.75 -6.74
CA LEU A 86 4.75 9.35 -7.57
C LEU A 86 3.42 9.80 -6.94
N TYR A 87 3.27 9.66 -5.62
CA TYR A 87 2.06 10.11 -4.91
C TYR A 87 1.77 11.58 -5.18
N LYS A 88 2.79 12.44 -5.04
CA LYS A 88 2.69 13.89 -5.27
C LYS A 88 2.17 14.19 -6.68
N GLN A 89 2.70 13.50 -7.69
CA GLN A 89 2.26 13.66 -9.08
C GLN A 89 0.81 13.22 -9.28
N LEU A 90 0.41 12.07 -8.73
CA LEU A 90 -0.96 11.54 -8.85
C LEU A 90 -1.99 12.47 -8.19
N VAL A 91 -1.67 13.02 -7.01
CA VAL A 91 -2.56 13.94 -6.30
C VAL A 91 -2.73 15.25 -7.07
N VAL A 92 -1.65 15.80 -7.62
CA VAL A 92 -1.68 17.01 -8.45
C VAL A 92 -2.52 16.80 -9.70
N GLN A 93 -2.32 15.69 -10.42
CA GLN A 93 -3.07 15.40 -11.65
C GLN A 93 -4.57 15.17 -11.41
N LYS A 94 -4.92 14.54 -10.29
CA LYS A 94 -6.32 14.19 -9.96
C LYS A 94 -7.10 15.32 -9.28
N GLY A 95 -6.44 16.42 -8.91
CA GLY A 95 -7.09 17.58 -8.30
C GLY A 95 -7.71 17.29 -6.93
N HIS A 96 -6.96 16.64 -6.02
CA HIS A 96 -7.36 16.33 -4.63
C HIS A 96 -8.68 15.57 -4.45
N SER A 97 -9.28 15.01 -5.51
CA SER A 97 -10.60 14.39 -5.45
C SER A 97 -10.55 12.87 -5.56
N GLY A 98 -11.26 12.20 -4.63
CA GLY A 98 -11.43 10.75 -4.58
C GLY A 98 -10.18 9.95 -4.17
N ASN A 99 -10.37 8.64 -4.00
CA ASN A 99 -9.33 7.76 -3.46
C ASN A 99 -8.13 7.58 -4.40
N VAL A 100 -6.93 7.49 -3.83
CA VAL A 100 -5.69 7.11 -4.55
C VAL A 100 -5.22 5.78 -3.97
N PHE A 101 -5.06 4.78 -4.83
CA PHE A 101 -4.57 3.46 -4.47
C PHE A 101 -3.70 2.92 -5.60
N TYR A 102 -2.47 2.53 -5.26
CA TYR A 102 -1.50 1.96 -6.18
C TYR A 102 -0.43 1.18 -5.40
N SER A 103 0.34 0.36 -6.10
CA SER A 103 1.50 -0.34 -5.55
C SER A 103 2.78 0.31 -6.11
N PRO A 104 3.51 1.12 -5.31
CA PRO A 104 4.78 1.70 -5.75
C PRO A 104 5.81 0.63 -6.10
N PHE A 105 5.85 -0.44 -5.31
CA PHE A 105 6.74 -1.59 -5.54
C PHE A 105 6.48 -2.26 -6.91
N SER A 106 5.22 -2.44 -7.29
CA SER A 106 4.81 -3.01 -8.58
C SER A 106 5.34 -2.18 -9.76
N ILE A 107 5.11 -0.87 -9.71
CA ILE A 107 5.50 0.07 -10.77
C ILE A 107 7.03 0.18 -10.84
N SER A 108 7.68 0.29 -9.68
CA SER A 108 9.14 0.34 -9.58
C SER A 108 9.77 -0.94 -10.15
N ALA A 109 9.22 -2.12 -9.86
CA ALA A 109 9.70 -3.38 -10.42
C ALA A 109 9.56 -3.41 -11.94
N ALA A 110 8.40 -3.04 -12.48
CA ALA A 110 8.17 -2.98 -13.93
C ALA A 110 9.17 -2.05 -14.64
N LEU A 111 9.35 -0.83 -14.12
CA LEU A 111 10.31 0.13 -14.67
C LEU A 111 11.77 -0.31 -14.49
N SER A 112 12.09 -1.02 -13.40
CA SER A 112 13.42 -1.58 -13.18
C SER A 112 13.71 -2.74 -14.13
N MET A 113 12.70 -3.51 -14.53
CA MET A 113 12.87 -4.50 -15.59
C MET A 113 13.13 -3.83 -16.94
N ALA A 114 12.42 -2.73 -17.27
CA ALA A 114 12.73 -1.93 -18.47
C ALA A 114 14.16 -1.34 -18.41
N LEU A 115 14.60 -0.88 -17.23
CA LEU A 115 15.95 -0.35 -17.01
C LEU A 115 17.04 -1.39 -17.33
N ALA A 116 16.81 -2.68 -17.08
CA ALA A 116 17.79 -3.73 -17.41
C ALA A 116 18.10 -3.80 -18.93
N GLY A 117 17.10 -3.49 -19.77
CA GLY A 117 17.23 -3.44 -21.23
C GLY A 117 17.65 -2.07 -21.76
N ALA A 118 17.44 -1.00 -20.98
CA ALA A 118 17.72 0.37 -21.39
C ALA A 118 19.23 0.67 -21.46
N ARG A 119 19.61 1.63 -22.31
CA ARG A 119 21.00 2.13 -22.43
C ARG A 119 21.01 3.66 -22.48
N ALA A 120 22.19 4.25 -22.28
CA ALA A 120 22.44 5.68 -22.41
C ALA A 120 21.38 6.55 -21.69
N ASN A 121 20.75 7.48 -22.40
CA ASN A 121 19.80 8.43 -21.83
C ASN A 121 18.56 7.74 -21.23
N THR A 122 18.02 6.73 -21.89
CA THR A 122 16.86 5.98 -21.37
C THR A 122 17.19 5.31 -20.04
N ALA A 123 18.38 4.70 -19.92
CA ALA A 123 18.80 4.11 -18.66
C ALA A 123 18.97 5.17 -17.56
N LYS A 124 19.58 6.32 -17.91
CA LYS A 124 19.79 7.43 -16.99
C LYS A 124 18.48 8.04 -16.47
N GLU A 125 17.51 8.25 -17.35
CA GLU A 125 16.19 8.79 -16.98
C GLU A 125 15.44 7.82 -16.07
N LEU A 126 15.39 6.53 -16.44
CA LEU A 126 14.75 5.50 -15.62
C LEU A 126 15.40 5.37 -14.23
N SER A 127 16.74 5.32 -14.15
CA SER A 127 17.44 5.23 -12.86
C SER A 127 17.24 6.48 -12.01
N THR A 128 17.12 7.66 -12.64
CA THR A 128 16.85 8.92 -11.93
C THR A 128 15.44 8.96 -11.36
N VAL A 129 14.43 8.60 -12.16
CA VAL A 129 13.02 8.54 -11.70
C VAL A 129 12.84 7.53 -10.58
N LEU A 130 13.49 6.36 -10.72
CA LEU A 130 13.45 5.31 -9.71
C LEU A 130 14.29 5.63 -8.46
N GLN A 131 15.21 6.60 -8.56
CA GLN A 131 16.19 6.93 -7.52
C GLN A 131 17.03 5.71 -7.09
N VAL A 132 17.58 5.01 -8.09
CA VAL A 132 18.34 3.76 -7.91
C VAL A 132 19.70 3.80 -8.59
N ASP A 133 20.63 3.02 -8.05
CA ASP A 133 21.82 2.60 -8.77
C ASP A 133 21.47 1.46 -9.73
N ALA A 134 21.52 1.72 -11.03
CA ALA A 134 21.17 0.77 -12.08
C ALA A 134 22.00 -0.53 -12.02
N THR A 135 23.21 -0.49 -11.44
CA THR A 135 24.07 -1.68 -11.34
C THR A 135 23.67 -2.62 -10.21
N LYS A 136 22.96 -2.11 -9.19
CA LYS A 136 22.64 -2.84 -7.96
C LYS A 136 21.16 -3.22 -7.86
N ILE A 137 20.28 -2.45 -8.48
CA ILE A 137 18.84 -2.57 -8.29
C ILE A 137 18.30 -3.98 -8.61
N HIS A 138 18.82 -4.63 -9.64
CA HIS A 138 18.41 -5.99 -10.01
C HIS A 138 18.75 -7.01 -8.91
N GLY A 139 19.96 -6.92 -8.33
CA GLY A 139 20.36 -7.76 -7.20
C GLY A 139 19.52 -7.49 -5.94
N HIS A 140 19.11 -6.24 -5.72
CA HIS A 140 18.20 -5.89 -4.62
C HIS A 140 16.82 -6.56 -4.79
N TYR A 141 16.25 -6.53 -6.00
CA TYR A 141 15.01 -7.24 -6.30
C TYR A 141 15.16 -8.76 -6.15
N SER A 142 16.23 -9.35 -6.65
CA SER A 142 16.52 -10.78 -6.50
C SER A 142 16.54 -11.20 -5.02
N SER A 143 17.29 -10.44 -4.19
CA SER A 143 17.39 -10.65 -2.75
C SER A 143 16.02 -10.55 -2.06
N PHE A 144 15.21 -9.56 -2.45
CA PHE A 144 13.86 -9.40 -1.91
C PHE A 144 12.95 -10.58 -2.28
N PHE A 145 12.88 -10.97 -3.56
CA PHE A 145 12.02 -12.05 -4.02
C PHE A 145 12.41 -13.41 -3.42
N SER A 146 13.71 -13.67 -3.24
CA SER A 146 14.18 -14.90 -2.58
C SER A 146 13.70 -15.03 -1.12
N LYS A 147 13.48 -13.91 -0.45
CA LYS A 147 13.00 -13.86 0.94
C LYS A 147 11.50 -13.65 1.05
N LEU A 148 10.79 -13.36 -0.05
CA LEU A 148 9.39 -12.96 -0.03
C LEU A 148 8.49 -14.00 0.66
N ALA A 149 8.69 -15.28 0.34
CA ALA A 149 7.94 -16.38 0.95
C ALA A 149 8.18 -16.51 2.47
N SER A 150 9.34 -16.07 2.97
CA SER A 150 9.68 -16.13 4.39
C SER A 150 9.07 -15.00 5.22
N TYR A 151 8.66 -13.89 4.58
CA TYR A 151 8.22 -12.69 5.32
C TYR A 151 6.80 -12.77 5.87
N ALA A 152 5.93 -13.65 5.35
CA ALA A 152 4.55 -13.64 5.78
C ALA A 152 3.80 -14.95 5.54
N GLU A 153 3.90 -15.88 6.49
CA GLU A 153 3.12 -17.12 6.53
C GLU A 153 1.59 -16.86 6.52
N HIS A 154 1.14 -15.70 6.99
CA HIS A 154 -0.27 -15.31 7.07
C HIS A 154 -0.72 -14.26 6.03
N VAL A 155 0.14 -13.94 5.05
CA VAL A 155 -0.21 -13.03 3.95
C VAL A 155 -0.07 -13.77 2.64
N LYS A 156 -1.15 -13.77 1.86
CA LYS A 156 -1.07 -14.14 0.45
C LYS A 156 -0.60 -12.93 -0.33
N LEU A 157 0.69 -12.94 -0.70
CA LEU A 157 1.26 -11.96 -1.62
C LEU A 157 1.67 -12.69 -2.89
N HIS A 158 0.90 -12.49 -3.96
CA HIS A 158 1.22 -12.99 -5.27
C HIS A 158 1.76 -11.84 -6.11
N VAL A 159 2.99 -11.96 -6.57
CA VAL A 159 3.61 -11.04 -7.53
C VAL A 159 3.81 -11.80 -8.83
N ALA A 160 3.20 -11.32 -9.91
CA ALA A 160 3.33 -11.89 -11.23
C ALA A 160 3.93 -10.85 -12.18
N ASN A 161 5.11 -11.15 -12.70
CA ASN A 161 5.84 -10.35 -13.66
C ASN A 161 5.83 -11.05 -15.01
N ARG A 162 5.41 -10.36 -16.06
CA ARG A 162 5.52 -10.86 -17.43
C ARG A 162 5.69 -9.73 -18.41
N MET A 163 6.46 -9.98 -19.45
CA MET A 163 6.54 -9.12 -20.61
C MET A 163 6.01 -9.83 -21.85
N TYR A 164 5.53 -9.05 -22.81
CA TYR A 164 5.10 -9.51 -24.12
C TYR A 164 5.81 -8.66 -25.15
N SER A 165 6.62 -9.26 -26.01
CA SER A 165 7.40 -8.58 -27.03
C SER A 165 6.94 -8.99 -28.42
N GLU A 166 6.90 -8.02 -29.33
CA GLU A 166 6.66 -8.29 -30.74
C GLU A 166 7.70 -9.30 -31.27
N GLN A 167 7.21 -10.34 -31.93
CA GLN A 167 7.99 -11.50 -32.37
C GLN A 167 9.11 -11.16 -33.37
N THR A 168 9.00 -10.04 -34.09
CA THR A 168 10.05 -9.60 -35.01
C THR A 168 11.30 -9.07 -34.30
N PHE A 169 11.28 -8.88 -32.98
CA PHE A 169 12.41 -8.39 -32.21
C PHE A 169 13.10 -9.53 -31.45
N PRO A 170 14.29 -9.97 -31.89
CA PRO A 170 15.04 -10.96 -31.14
C PRO A 170 15.51 -10.39 -29.80
N ILE A 171 15.33 -11.17 -28.74
CA ILE A 171 15.64 -10.76 -27.37
C ILE A 171 16.99 -11.35 -26.98
N LEU A 172 17.84 -10.53 -26.38
CA LEU A 172 19.17 -10.96 -25.96
C LEU A 172 19.08 -11.91 -24.75
N GLU A 173 19.83 -13.00 -24.80
CA GLU A 173 19.83 -14.04 -23.74
C GLU A 173 20.27 -13.47 -22.36
N ASN A 174 21.18 -12.50 -22.36
CA ASN A 174 21.60 -11.85 -21.13
C ASN A 174 20.46 -11.07 -20.47
N TYR A 175 19.59 -10.44 -21.26
CA TYR A 175 18.42 -9.73 -20.75
C TYR A 175 17.38 -10.72 -20.19
N LEU A 176 17.14 -11.83 -20.90
CA LEU A 176 16.28 -12.93 -20.41
C LEU A 176 16.75 -13.46 -19.05
N SER A 177 18.06 -13.67 -18.92
CA SER A 177 18.67 -14.16 -17.68
C SER A 177 18.46 -13.17 -16.52
N VAL A 178 18.66 -11.86 -16.75
CA VAL A 178 18.39 -10.84 -15.72
C VAL A 178 16.93 -10.84 -15.29
N LEU A 179 15.99 -10.92 -16.23
CA LEU A 179 14.55 -10.95 -15.91
C LEU A 179 14.17 -12.16 -15.06
N ARG A 180 14.65 -13.35 -15.45
CA ARG A 180 14.39 -14.61 -14.73
C ARG A 180 15.01 -14.56 -13.33
N ASP A 181 16.29 -14.23 -13.23
CA ASP A 181 17.07 -14.43 -12.02
C ASP A 181 16.84 -13.30 -10.99
N SER A 182 16.47 -12.10 -11.45
CA SER A 182 16.23 -10.94 -10.56
C SER A 182 14.76 -10.69 -10.24
N TYR A 183 13.83 -11.08 -11.12
CA TYR A 183 12.41 -10.72 -10.99
C TYR A 183 11.45 -11.92 -11.07
N GLY A 184 11.96 -13.12 -11.37
CA GLY A 184 11.11 -14.28 -11.66
C GLY A 184 10.21 -14.05 -12.88
N ALA A 185 10.61 -13.16 -13.78
CA ALA A 185 9.81 -12.73 -14.91
C ALA A 185 10.16 -13.50 -16.19
N THR A 186 9.17 -13.75 -17.03
CA THR A 186 9.36 -14.28 -18.38
C THR A 186 8.92 -13.25 -19.42
N ILE A 187 9.43 -13.39 -20.64
CA ILE A 187 8.96 -12.65 -21.81
C ILE A 187 8.35 -13.62 -22.80
N GLU A 188 7.17 -13.28 -23.32
CA GLU A 188 6.50 -14.04 -24.37
C GLU A 188 6.64 -13.30 -25.70
N SER A 189 7.00 -14.04 -26.74
CA SER A 189 7.07 -13.54 -28.10
C SER A 189 5.68 -13.64 -28.73
N VAL A 190 5.14 -12.52 -29.19
CA VAL A 190 3.74 -12.40 -29.65
C VAL A 190 3.65 -11.59 -30.95
N ASP A 191 2.55 -11.76 -31.68
CA ASP A 191 2.30 -11.04 -32.93
C ASP A 191 1.32 -9.87 -32.70
N PHE A 192 1.82 -8.72 -32.28
CA PHE A 192 1.02 -7.50 -32.23
C PHE A 192 0.65 -7.04 -33.63
N ARG A 193 1.59 -7.08 -34.59
CA ARG A 193 1.38 -6.55 -35.94
C ARG A 193 0.11 -7.06 -36.62
N ASN A 194 -0.14 -8.36 -36.54
CA ASN A 194 -1.30 -8.97 -37.19
C ASN A 194 -2.40 -9.39 -36.21
N HIS A 195 -2.07 -9.60 -34.92
CA HIS A 195 -2.97 -10.21 -33.95
C HIS A 195 -3.08 -9.45 -32.62
N TYR A 196 -2.82 -8.14 -32.59
CA TYR A 196 -2.80 -7.33 -31.35
C TYR A 196 -4.05 -7.47 -30.47
N GLU A 197 -5.26 -7.55 -31.02
CA GLU A 197 -6.48 -7.73 -30.20
C GLU A 197 -6.51 -9.09 -29.50
N ASN A 198 -6.04 -10.16 -30.17
CA ASN A 198 -5.91 -11.47 -29.55
C ASN A 198 -4.86 -11.43 -28.44
N VAL A 199 -3.71 -10.80 -28.69
CA VAL A 199 -2.66 -10.62 -27.68
C VAL A 199 -3.20 -9.83 -26.49
N ARG A 200 -3.94 -8.73 -26.69
CA ARG A 200 -4.56 -7.96 -25.62
C ARG A 200 -5.47 -8.82 -24.73
N GLN A 201 -6.30 -9.67 -25.34
CA GLN A 201 -7.16 -10.61 -24.61
C GLN A 201 -6.35 -11.65 -23.83
N GLN A 202 -5.29 -12.20 -24.41
CA GLN A 202 -4.40 -13.15 -23.73
C GLN A 202 -3.74 -12.51 -22.50
N VAL A 203 -3.23 -11.27 -22.64
CA VAL A 203 -2.64 -10.52 -21.53
C VAL A 203 -3.65 -10.31 -20.41
N ASN A 204 -4.86 -9.86 -20.73
CA ASN A 204 -5.93 -9.68 -19.74
C ASN A 204 -6.32 -10.98 -19.04
N ALA A 205 -6.45 -12.08 -19.78
CA ALA A 205 -6.77 -13.39 -19.21
C ALA A 205 -5.67 -13.89 -18.26
N TRP A 206 -4.41 -13.67 -18.62
CA TRP A 206 -3.27 -14.01 -17.76
C TRP A 206 -3.25 -13.19 -16.47
N VAL A 207 -3.51 -11.87 -16.56
CA VAL A 207 -3.60 -10.98 -15.39
C VAL A 207 -4.77 -11.38 -14.49
N GLU A 208 -5.93 -11.64 -15.08
CA GLU A 208 -7.13 -12.05 -14.33
C GLU A 208 -6.85 -13.34 -13.55
N LYS A 209 -6.25 -14.35 -14.20
CA LYS A 209 -5.85 -15.60 -13.54
C LYS A 209 -4.84 -15.36 -12.43
N SER A 210 -3.83 -14.52 -12.67
CA SER A 210 -2.74 -14.24 -11.72
C SER A 210 -3.19 -13.42 -10.50
N THR A 211 -4.36 -12.79 -10.57
CA THR A 211 -4.89 -11.89 -9.53
C THR A 211 -6.16 -12.41 -8.87
N GLU A 212 -6.43 -13.72 -8.93
CA GLU A 212 -7.67 -14.33 -8.41
C GLU A 212 -8.94 -13.60 -8.91
N SER A 213 -8.94 -13.22 -10.19
CA SER A 213 -9.99 -12.48 -10.88
C SER A 213 -10.30 -11.10 -10.31
N LYS A 214 -9.39 -10.50 -9.53
CA LYS A 214 -9.56 -9.15 -8.96
C LYS A 214 -9.18 -8.03 -9.90
N ILE A 215 -8.28 -8.28 -10.85
CA ILE A 215 -7.94 -7.34 -11.91
C ILE A 215 -8.44 -7.92 -13.22
N LYS A 216 -9.48 -7.29 -13.76
CA LYS A 216 -10.06 -7.62 -15.07
C LYS A 216 -9.80 -6.47 -16.02
N ASP A 217 -9.72 -6.78 -17.31
CA ASP A 217 -9.60 -5.79 -18.38
C ASP A 217 -8.50 -4.76 -18.13
N LEU A 218 -7.32 -5.23 -17.70
CA LEU A 218 -6.16 -4.36 -17.42
C LEU A 218 -5.85 -3.45 -18.63
N LEU A 219 -5.90 -4.04 -19.83
CA LEU A 219 -5.74 -3.39 -21.11
C LEU A 219 -7.11 -3.17 -21.76
N PRO A 220 -7.63 -1.93 -21.76
CA PRO A 220 -8.91 -1.62 -22.38
C PRO A 220 -8.84 -1.77 -23.92
N ILE A 221 -10.00 -1.90 -24.56
CA ILE A 221 -10.08 -1.95 -26.03
C ILE A 221 -9.41 -0.70 -26.62
N GLY A 222 -8.58 -0.88 -27.64
CA GLY A 222 -7.83 0.20 -28.29
C GLY A 222 -6.55 0.64 -27.56
N SER A 223 -6.17 0.02 -26.44
CA SER A 223 -4.89 0.31 -25.76
C SER A 223 -3.68 -0.43 -26.34
N VAL A 224 -3.92 -1.36 -27.25
CA VAL A 224 -2.91 -2.16 -27.94
C VAL A 224 -3.26 -2.13 -29.43
N ASP A 225 -2.26 -2.00 -30.28
CA ASP A 225 -2.40 -1.91 -31.72
C ASP A 225 -1.25 -2.63 -32.44
N ALA A 226 -1.28 -2.61 -33.78
CA ALA A 226 -0.26 -3.22 -34.62
C ALA A 226 1.14 -2.59 -34.49
N LEU A 227 1.25 -1.40 -33.88
CA LEU A 227 2.51 -0.70 -33.63
C LEU A 227 3.10 -1.01 -32.25
N THR A 228 2.34 -1.72 -31.41
CA THR A 228 2.81 -2.11 -30.07
C THR A 228 3.99 -3.07 -30.19
N THR A 229 5.10 -2.74 -29.52
CA THR A 229 6.33 -3.55 -29.57
C THR A 229 6.60 -4.30 -28.28
N LEU A 230 6.18 -3.75 -27.14
CA LEU A 230 6.45 -4.32 -25.83
C LEU A 230 5.35 -3.92 -24.84
N ILE A 231 4.85 -4.90 -24.09
CA ILE A 231 3.99 -4.69 -22.93
C ILE A 231 4.71 -5.23 -21.70
N LEU A 232 4.83 -4.40 -20.66
CA LEU A 232 5.32 -4.82 -19.35
C LEU A 232 4.14 -4.92 -18.38
N VAL A 233 3.96 -6.10 -17.80
CA VAL A 233 2.90 -6.37 -16.84
C VAL A 233 3.51 -6.77 -15.50
N ASN A 234 3.21 -5.98 -14.48
CA ASN A 234 3.39 -6.36 -13.09
C ASN A 234 2.02 -6.38 -12.42
N ALA A 235 1.61 -7.54 -11.92
CA ALA A 235 0.37 -7.72 -11.19
C ALA A 235 0.68 -8.16 -9.76
N ILE A 236 0.19 -7.42 -8.78
CA ILE A 236 0.32 -7.76 -7.36
C ILE A 236 -1.06 -7.96 -6.77
N TYR A 237 -1.25 -9.12 -6.16
CA TYR A 237 -2.40 -9.42 -5.33
C TYR A 237 -1.94 -9.59 -3.88
N PHE A 238 -2.50 -8.76 -3.01
CA PHE A 238 -2.24 -8.78 -1.58
C PHE A 238 -3.54 -9.11 -0.84
N LYS A 239 -3.48 -10.16 -0.02
CA LYS A 239 -4.52 -10.50 0.95
C LYS A 239 -3.86 -10.90 2.27
N GLY A 240 -3.92 -9.98 3.23
CA GLY A 240 -3.49 -10.23 4.60
C GLY A 240 -4.67 -10.42 5.53
N SER A 241 -4.54 -11.35 6.46
CA SER A 241 -5.41 -11.41 7.64
C SER A 241 -4.86 -10.49 8.71
N TRP A 242 -5.74 -9.76 9.39
CA TRP A 242 -5.35 -9.09 10.63
C TRP A 242 -4.82 -10.13 11.62
N MET A 243 -3.66 -9.88 12.24
CA MET A 243 -3.17 -10.71 13.35
C MET A 243 -4.17 -10.76 14.52
N SER A 244 -5.04 -9.75 14.60
CA SER A 244 -6.11 -9.63 15.58
C SER A 244 -7.38 -9.17 14.86
N PRO A 245 -8.18 -10.10 14.29
CA PRO A 245 -9.37 -9.77 13.48
C PRO A 245 -10.42 -8.95 14.23
N PHE A 246 -11.19 -8.17 13.49
CA PHE A 246 -12.39 -7.49 14.02
C PHE A 246 -13.51 -8.51 14.21
N ASP A 247 -14.32 -8.31 15.25
CA ASP A 247 -15.54 -9.06 15.45
C ASP A 247 -16.62 -8.47 14.51
N PRO A 248 -17.22 -9.27 13.61
CA PRO A 248 -18.29 -8.79 12.73
C PRO A 248 -19.47 -8.18 13.48
N ASP A 249 -19.81 -8.69 14.67
CA ASP A 249 -20.94 -8.20 15.49
C ASP A 249 -20.65 -6.82 16.10
N CYS A 250 -19.38 -6.42 16.11
CA CYS A 250 -18.93 -5.08 16.48
C CYS A 250 -18.83 -4.12 15.29
N THR A 251 -19.36 -4.48 14.11
CA THR A 251 -19.43 -3.58 12.95
C THR A 251 -20.81 -2.93 12.90
N TYR A 252 -20.86 -1.60 12.84
CA TYR A 252 -22.12 -0.84 12.83
C TYR A 252 -22.05 0.37 11.89
N PRO A 253 -23.19 0.81 11.32
CA PRO A 253 -23.25 2.02 10.50
C PRO A 253 -22.78 3.26 11.27
N SER A 254 -21.91 4.06 10.65
CA SER A 254 -21.38 5.28 11.25
C SER A 254 -21.04 6.34 10.20
N ASP A 255 -21.12 7.61 10.58
CA ASP A 255 -20.73 8.75 9.75
C ASP A 255 -19.21 8.74 9.47
N PHE A 256 -18.83 8.66 8.19
CA PHE A 256 -17.50 8.99 7.71
C PHE A 256 -17.50 10.40 7.10
N HIS A 257 -16.67 11.29 7.65
CA HIS A 257 -16.55 12.66 7.18
C HIS A 257 -15.58 12.72 6.00
N LEU A 258 -16.10 13.01 4.79
CA LEU A 258 -15.28 13.14 3.58
C LEU A 258 -14.53 14.49 3.57
N ASP A 259 -15.20 15.52 4.07
CA ASP A 259 -14.66 16.85 4.33
C ASP A 259 -15.51 17.55 5.42
N SER A 260 -15.34 18.86 5.60
CA SER A 260 -16.07 19.62 6.61
C SER A 260 -17.58 19.73 6.39
N LYS A 261 -18.06 19.46 5.16
CA LYS A 261 -19.46 19.63 4.75
C LYS A 261 -20.13 18.33 4.36
N HIS A 262 -19.37 17.36 3.85
CA HIS A 262 -19.92 16.12 3.30
C HIS A 262 -19.61 14.94 4.21
N LYS A 263 -20.65 14.15 4.50
CA LYS A 263 -20.55 12.88 5.21
C LYS A 263 -21.15 11.76 4.41
N LYS A 264 -20.72 10.54 4.71
CA LYS A 264 -21.27 9.31 4.15
C LYS A 264 -21.31 8.24 5.24
N GLU A 265 -22.44 7.55 5.34
CA GLU A 265 -22.56 6.40 6.23
C GLU A 265 -21.73 5.22 5.70
N VAL A 266 -20.99 4.55 6.59
CA VAL A 266 -20.16 3.37 6.29
C VAL A 266 -20.29 2.32 7.39
N ASP A 267 -20.05 1.05 7.04
CA ASP A 267 -19.90 -0.03 8.01
C ASP A 267 -18.57 0.15 8.77
N MET A 268 -18.63 0.71 9.97
CA MET A 268 -17.46 1.01 10.78
C MET A 268 -17.10 -0.18 11.66
N MET A 269 -15.92 -0.77 11.44
CA MET A 269 -15.42 -1.86 12.28
C MET A 269 -14.93 -1.31 13.63
N TYR A 270 -15.19 -2.01 14.73
CA TYR A 270 -14.74 -1.61 16.07
C TYR A 270 -13.95 -2.72 16.78
N LYS A 271 -12.83 -2.33 17.42
CA LYS A 271 -12.07 -3.20 18.34
C LYS A 271 -11.25 -2.38 19.33
N LYS A 272 -11.16 -2.85 20.58
CA LYS A 272 -10.26 -2.30 21.61
C LYS A 272 -9.12 -3.28 21.90
N LYS A 273 -7.87 -2.87 21.63
CA LYS A 273 -6.64 -3.65 21.93
C LYS A 273 -5.41 -2.72 21.97
N ALA A 274 -4.29 -3.21 22.53
CA ALA A 274 -3.00 -2.52 22.43
C ALA A 274 -2.41 -2.62 21.01
N TYR A 275 -2.04 -1.47 20.44
CA TYR A 275 -1.40 -1.34 19.12
C TYR A 275 -0.23 -0.35 19.23
N LYS A 276 0.76 -0.45 18.34
CA LYS A 276 1.82 0.55 18.22
C LYS A 276 1.24 1.84 17.62
N MET A 277 1.49 2.98 18.25
CA MET A 277 1.02 4.29 17.81
C MET A 277 2.04 5.37 18.14
N SER A 278 1.98 6.46 17.38
CA SER A 278 2.70 7.69 17.67
C SER A 278 1.77 8.86 17.34
N THR A 279 1.78 9.89 18.17
CA THR A 279 1.18 11.19 17.88
C THR A 279 2.31 12.18 17.64
N SER A 280 2.18 12.98 16.59
CA SER A 280 2.97 14.20 16.47
C SER A 280 2.09 15.32 17.01
N ASP A 281 2.66 16.08 17.95
CA ASP A 281 2.10 17.37 18.35
C ASP A 281 2.27 18.40 17.22
#